data_AF-A0A8T5V3Q7-F1
#
_entry.id   AF-A0A8T5V3Q7-F1
#
_cell.length_a   1.000
_cell.length_b   1.000
_cell.length_c   1.000
_cell.angle_alpha   90.00
_cell.angle_beta   90.00
_cell.angle_gamma   90.00
#
_symmetry.space_group_name_H-M   'P 1'
#
loop_
_entity.id
_entity.type
_entity.pdbx_description
1 polymer ?
#
loop_
_entity_poly.entity_id
_entity_poly.type
_entity_poly.pdbx_seq_one_letter_code
_entity_poly.pdbx_strand_id
1 'polypeptide(L)'
;MAEGRNVLFGILAILLGLIVMAFPLISVFLVSDIVAIGIIFIGVWLLAQSIEAWSSSKGLSILSLILGFIGVIVGIGLFGKIVAFSIFAGLIIYLGGFFLIISGILTLFSGKGNAGRWGGLLGIILGILYLIVGLYALNPFYLAILIGIWLVLTGIFMLFASADAAVEK
;
A
#
# COMPACT_ATOMS: atom_id res chain seq x y z
N MET A 1 -21.82 7.53 16.44
CA MET A 1 -20.64 6.68 16.78
C MET A 1 -19.68 6.43 15.59
N ALA A 2 -19.96 6.90 14.37
CA ALA A 2 -19.05 6.78 13.22
C ALA A 2 -18.08 7.98 13.08
N GLU A 3 -18.55 9.22 13.30
CA GLU A 3 -17.71 10.44 13.19
C GLU A 3 -16.49 10.44 14.09
N GLY A 4 -16.66 10.23 15.41
CA GLY A 4 -15.54 10.26 16.36
C GLY A 4 -14.45 9.22 16.07
N ARG A 5 -14.80 8.14 15.36
CA ARG A 5 -13.87 7.09 14.93
C ARG A 5 -13.02 7.55 13.73
N ASN A 6 -13.62 8.24 12.78
CA ASN A 6 -12.93 8.79 11.60
C ASN A 6 -11.96 9.90 12.00
N VAL A 7 -12.32 10.74 12.98
CA VAL A 7 -11.43 11.77 13.52
C VAL A 7 -10.20 11.15 14.19
N LEU A 8 -10.41 10.15 15.05
CA LEU A 8 -9.30 9.46 15.72
C LEU A 8 -8.36 8.80 14.70
N PHE A 9 -8.90 8.06 13.73
CA PHE A 9 -8.07 7.45 12.69
C PHE A 9 -7.34 8.48 11.82
N GLY A 10 -7.96 9.63 11.54
CA GLY A 10 -7.31 10.74 10.84
C GLY A 10 -6.12 11.30 11.60
N ILE A 11 -6.28 11.59 12.89
CA ILE A 11 -5.19 12.07 13.76
C ILE A 11 -4.07 11.03 13.84
N LEU A 12 -4.40 9.75 14.06
CA LEU A 12 -3.42 8.68 14.12
C LEU A 12 -2.65 8.54 12.80
N ALA A 13 -3.32 8.64 11.65
CA ALA A 13 -2.68 8.59 10.35
C ALA A 13 -1.70 9.75 10.14
N ILE A 14 -2.06 10.97 10.55
CA ILE A 14 -1.16 12.14 10.48
C ILE A 14 0.07 11.91 11.37
N LEU A 15 -0.14 11.54 12.64
CA LEU A 15 0.97 11.30 13.57
C LEU A 15 1.90 10.18 13.07
N LEU A 16 1.31 9.09 12.60
CA LEU A 16 2.06 7.98 12.02
C LEU A 16 2.83 8.43 10.78
N GLY A 17 2.22 9.23 9.90
CA GLY A 17 2.88 9.77 8.72
C GLY A 17 4.08 10.65 9.05
N LEU A 18 3.95 11.55 10.03
CA LEU A 18 5.06 12.38 10.53
C LEU A 18 6.18 11.52 11.15
N ILE A 19 5.83 10.53 11.96
CA ILE A 19 6.80 9.60 12.56
C ILE A 19 7.55 8.86 11.45
N VAL A 20 6.83 8.32 10.46
CA VAL A 20 7.41 7.59 9.32
C VAL A 20 8.33 8.47 8.48
N MET A 21 8.01 9.75 8.27
CA MET A 21 8.91 10.69 7.56
C MET A 21 10.16 11.06 8.37
N ALA A 22 10.03 11.21 9.69
CA ALA A 22 11.17 11.48 10.56
C ALA A 22 12.06 10.24 10.74
N PHE A 23 11.48 9.05 10.57
CA PHE A 23 12.12 7.78 10.88
C PHE A 23 13.44 7.51 10.13
N PRO A 24 13.53 7.75 8.81
CA PRO A 24 14.78 7.63 8.06
C PRO A 24 15.94 8.48 8.59
N LEU A 25 15.65 9.58 9.30
CA LEU A 25 16.68 10.43 9.93
C LEU A 25 17.30 9.76 11.17
N ILE A 26 16.62 8.77 11.74
CA ILE A 26 17.06 8.01 12.93
C ILE A 26 17.57 6.63 12.50
N SER A 27 16.79 5.88 11.71
CA SER A 27 17.16 4.57 11.19
C SER A 27 16.22 4.11 10.07
N VAL A 28 16.76 3.88 8.87
CA VAL A 28 16.01 3.27 7.75
C VAL A 28 15.69 1.78 7.94
N PHE A 29 16.27 1.11 8.97
CA PHE A 29 16.10 -0.33 9.20
C PHE A 29 14.73 -0.70 9.77
N LEU A 30 14.15 0.13 10.62
CA LEU A 30 12.94 -0.27 11.36
C LEU A 30 11.69 -0.34 10.47
N VAL A 31 11.64 0.41 9.37
CA VAL A 31 10.54 0.29 8.38
C VAL A 31 10.57 -1.07 7.70
N SER A 32 11.75 -1.55 7.27
CA SER A 32 11.86 -2.89 6.69
C SER A 32 11.53 -3.98 7.70
N ASP A 33 11.90 -3.79 8.97
CA ASP A 33 11.68 -4.79 10.02
C ASP A 33 10.19 -4.91 10.38
N ILE A 34 9.47 -3.79 10.50
CA ILE A 34 8.02 -3.79 10.74
C ILE A 34 7.28 -4.49 9.59
N VAL A 35 7.64 -4.19 8.34
CA VAL A 35 7.02 -4.83 7.18
C VAL A 35 7.37 -6.32 7.13
N ALA A 36 8.62 -6.69 7.37
CA ALA A 36 9.06 -8.08 7.45
C ALA A 36 8.25 -8.87 8.50
N ILE A 37 8.08 -8.32 9.69
CA ILE A 37 7.26 -8.89 10.77
C ILE A 37 5.79 -9.02 10.32
N GLY A 38 5.23 -7.99 9.68
CA GLY A 38 3.87 -8.04 9.14
C GLY A 38 3.68 -9.17 8.12
N ILE A 39 4.64 -9.36 7.21
CA ILE A 39 4.63 -10.44 6.22
C ILE A 39 4.72 -11.81 6.91
N ILE A 40 5.54 -11.95 7.95
CA ILE A 40 5.60 -13.19 8.75
C ILE A 40 4.24 -13.49 9.38
N PHE A 41 3.57 -12.50 9.99
CA PHE A 41 2.25 -12.70 10.59
C PHE A 41 1.19 -13.10 9.56
N ILE A 42 1.19 -12.49 8.37
CA ILE A 42 0.33 -12.89 7.26
C ILE A 42 0.63 -14.34 6.86
N GLY A 43 1.91 -14.71 6.77
CA GLY A 43 2.32 -16.08 6.47
C GLY A 43 1.82 -17.10 7.49
N VAL A 44 2.00 -16.83 8.79
CA VAL A 44 1.50 -17.68 9.89
C VAL A 44 -0.02 -17.79 9.86
N TRP A 45 -0.73 -16.68 9.61
CA TRP A 45 -2.18 -16.71 9.47
C TRP A 45 -2.63 -17.57 8.29
N LEU A 46 -1.98 -17.48 7.13
CA LEU A 46 -2.27 -18.34 5.97
C LEU A 46 -2.00 -19.83 6.26
N LEU A 47 -0.95 -20.14 7.03
CA LEU A 47 -0.72 -21.51 7.49
C LEU A 47 -1.87 -22.01 8.39
N ALA A 48 -2.40 -21.17 9.29
CA ALA A 48 -3.57 -21.52 10.08
C ALA A 48 -4.82 -21.74 9.19
N GLN A 49 -5.08 -20.83 8.25
CA GLN A 49 -6.19 -20.96 7.28
C GLN A 49 -6.08 -22.26 6.45
N SER A 50 -4.87 -22.74 6.17
CA SER A 50 -4.70 -23.99 5.42
C SER A 50 -5.32 -25.19 6.13
N ILE A 51 -5.25 -25.24 7.47
CA ILE A 51 -5.79 -26.34 8.27
C ILE A 51 -7.33 -26.25 8.29
N GLU A 52 -7.86 -25.06 8.50
CA GLU A 52 -9.31 -24.81 8.55
C GLU A 52 -9.99 -25.12 7.21
N ALA A 53 -9.36 -24.72 6.11
CA ALA A 53 -9.92 -24.91 4.77
C ALA A 53 -9.83 -26.36 4.25
N TRP A 54 -9.12 -27.27 4.92
CA TRP A 54 -8.84 -28.61 4.41
C TRP A 54 -10.10 -29.45 4.14
N SER A 55 -11.10 -29.33 5.01
CA SER A 55 -12.38 -30.05 4.89
C SER A 55 -13.31 -29.41 3.85
N SER A 56 -13.20 -28.10 3.62
CA SER A 56 -14.08 -27.37 2.70
C SER A 56 -13.54 -27.37 1.27
N SER A 57 -12.25 -27.10 1.08
CA SER A 57 -11.61 -27.01 -0.23
C SER A 57 -10.13 -27.34 -0.13
N LYS A 58 -9.76 -28.54 -0.60
CA LYS A 58 -8.36 -28.98 -0.67
C LYS A 58 -7.51 -28.03 -1.50
N GLY A 59 -8.06 -27.46 -2.57
CA GLY A 59 -7.34 -26.49 -3.42
C GLY A 59 -6.99 -25.21 -2.67
N LEU A 60 -7.96 -24.62 -1.97
CA LEU A 60 -7.74 -23.42 -1.17
C LEU A 60 -6.74 -23.69 -0.04
N SER A 61 -6.87 -24.84 0.61
CA SER A 61 -5.97 -25.27 1.68
C SER A 61 -4.51 -25.39 1.21
N ILE A 62 -4.26 -26.08 0.08
CA ILE A 62 -2.90 -26.21 -0.49
C ILE A 62 -2.35 -24.84 -0.88
N LEU A 63 -3.16 -23.97 -1.49
CA LEU A 63 -2.74 -22.63 -1.86
C LEU A 63 -2.34 -21.82 -0.61
N SER A 64 -3.17 -21.81 0.43
CA SER A 64 -2.88 -21.14 1.70
C SER A 64 -1.63 -21.69 2.37
N LEU A 65 -1.39 -23.00 2.31
CA LEU A 65 -0.19 -23.62 2.85
C LEU A 65 1.08 -23.12 2.13
N ILE A 66 1.09 -23.17 0.80
CA ILE A 66 2.23 -22.73 -0.02
C ILE A 66 2.50 -21.23 0.20
N LEU A 67 1.46 -20.40 0.12
CA LEU A 67 1.58 -18.96 0.33
C LEU A 67 2.01 -18.63 1.76
N GLY A 68 1.55 -19.40 2.76
CA GLY A 68 1.96 -19.25 4.14
C GLY A 68 3.46 -19.48 4.34
N PHE A 69 4.00 -20.57 3.78
CA PHE A 69 5.44 -20.83 3.82
C PHE A 69 6.25 -19.77 3.09
N ILE A 70 5.82 -19.36 1.90
CA ILE A 70 6.47 -18.28 1.15
C ILE A 70 6.47 -16.99 1.99
N GLY A 71 5.33 -16.63 2.60
CA GLY A 71 5.21 -15.46 3.45
C GLY A 71 6.20 -15.48 4.60
N VAL A 72 6.29 -16.59 5.35
CA VAL A 72 7.25 -16.72 6.46
C VAL A 72 8.70 -16.61 5.97
N ILE A 73 9.06 -17.31 4.89
CA ILE A 73 10.43 -17.31 4.35
C ILE A 73 10.82 -15.91 3.84
N VAL A 74 9.94 -15.27 3.07
CA VAL A 74 10.16 -13.92 2.53
C VAL A 74 10.25 -12.90 3.66
N GLY A 75 9.36 -12.98 4.65
CA GLY A 75 9.39 -12.10 5.81
C GLY A 75 10.70 -12.21 6.60
N ILE A 76 11.18 -13.43 6.88
CA ILE A 76 12.49 -13.64 7.51
C ILE A 76 13.62 -13.08 6.61
N GLY A 77 13.56 -13.33 5.31
CA GLY A 77 14.56 -12.84 4.35
C GLY A 77 14.61 -11.32 4.20
N LEU A 78 13.52 -10.61 4.50
CA LEU A 78 13.44 -9.16 4.47
C LEU A 78 13.91 -8.47 5.75
N PHE A 79 14.04 -9.23 6.85
CA PHE A 79 14.43 -8.68 8.15
C PHE A 79 15.83 -8.04 8.08
N GLY A 80 15.93 -6.75 8.43
CA GLY A 80 17.13 -5.94 8.32
C GLY A 80 17.62 -5.68 6.88
N LYS A 81 16.87 -6.10 5.85
CA LYS A 81 17.26 -5.96 4.43
C LYS A 81 16.52 -4.80 3.76
N ILE A 82 16.94 -3.59 4.13
CA ILE A 82 16.35 -2.35 3.61
C ILE A 82 16.35 -2.29 2.07
N VAL A 83 17.46 -2.65 1.42
CA VAL A 83 17.57 -2.60 -0.05
C VAL A 83 16.57 -3.55 -0.70
N ALA A 84 16.42 -4.77 -0.17
CA ALA A 84 15.46 -5.73 -0.70
C ALA A 84 14.03 -5.19 -0.55
N PHE A 85 13.68 -4.64 0.62
CA PHE A 85 12.39 -3.99 0.84
C PHE A 85 12.12 -2.86 -0.16
N SER A 86 13.08 -1.96 -0.40
CA SER A 86 12.92 -0.85 -1.35
C SER A 86 12.74 -1.33 -2.79
N ILE A 87 13.40 -2.41 -3.20
CA ILE A 87 13.18 -3.02 -4.51
C ILE A 87 11.75 -3.59 -4.61
N PHE A 88 11.28 -4.32 -3.60
CA PHE A 88 9.91 -4.85 -3.59
C PHE A 88 8.86 -3.75 -3.60
N ALA A 89 9.01 -2.72 -2.76
CA ALA A 89 8.09 -1.59 -2.72
C ALA A 89 8.12 -0.79 -4.03
N GLY A 90 9.31 -0.55 -4.59
CA GLY A 90 9.48 0.07 -5.89
C GLY A 90 8.81 -0.74 -7.01
N LEU A 91 8.94 -2.07 -6.99
CA LEU A 91 8.27 -2.97 -7.93
C LEU A 91 6.74 -2.82 -7.87
N ILE A 92 6.17 -2.74 -6.66
CA ILE A 92 4.72 -2.52 -6.48
C ILE A 92 4.30 -1.17 -7.08
N ILE A 93 5.07 -0.10 -6.86
CA ILE A 93 4.80 1.23 -7.43
C ILE A 93 4.88 1.18 -8.97
N TYR A 94 5.89 0.51 -9.53
CA TYR A 94 6.02 0.33 -10.97
C TYR A 94 4.85 -0.44 -11.58
N LEU A 95 4.43 -1.54 -10.94
CA LEU A 95 3.26 -2.31 -11.38
C LEU A 95 1.99 -1.46 -11.33
N GLY A 96 1.78 -0.69 -10.26
CA GLY A 96 0.67 0.24 -10.14
C GLY A 96 0.66 1.29 -11.27
N GLY A 97 1.81 1.90 -11.54
CA GLY A 97 1.97 2.85 -12.64
C GLY A 97 1.68 2.23 -14.01
N PHE A 98 2.17 1.02 -14.25
CA PHE A 98 1.92 0.29 -15.49
C PHE A 98 0.44 -0.04 -15.68
N PHE A 99 -0.25 -0.53 -14.63
CA PHE A 99 -1.68 -0.79 -14.68
C PHE A 99 -2.50 0.49 -14.88
N LEU A 100 -2.09 1.63 -14.30
CA LEU A 100 -2.71 2.93 -14.53
C LEU A 100 -2.56 3.38 -15.99
N ILE A 101 -1.39 3.18 -16.61
CA ILE A 101 -1.21 3.46 -18.04
C ILE A 101 -2.13 2.59 -18.89
N ILE A 102 -2.16 1.28 -18.63
CA ILE A 102 -3.05 0.36 -19.38
C ILE A 102 -4.51 0.78 -19.21
N SER A 103 -4.96 1.01 -17.97
CA SER A 103 -6.31 1.44 -17.67
C SER A 103 -6.64 2.77 -18.36
N GLY A 104 -5.70 3.72 -18.35
CA GLY A 104 -5.81 5.00 -19.03
C GLY A 104 -5.95 4.84 -20.55
N ILE A 105 -5.12 4.01 -21.17
CA ILE A 105 -5.21 3.68 -22.61
C ILE A 105 -6.57 3.05 -22.92
N LEU A 106 -6.99 2.03 -22.17
CA LEU A 106 -8.28 1.37 -22.38
C LEU A 106 -9.43 2.37 -22.26
N THR A 107 -9.41 3.26 -21.28
CA THR A 107 -10.45 4.27 -21.06
C THR A 107 -10.44 5.36 -22.14
N LEU A 108 -9.27 5.70 -22.69
CA LEU A 108 -9.15 6.66 -23.79
C LEU A 108 -9.86 6.17 -25.06
N PHE A 109 -9.80 4.85 -25.33
CA PHE A 109 -10.42 4.23 -26.51
C PHE A 109 -11.86 3.76 -26.27
N SER A 110 -12.20 3.28 -25.08
CA SER A 110 -13.52 2.73 -24.75
C SER A 110 -14.45 3.72 -24.04
N GLY A 111 -13.91 4.80 -23.50
CA GLY A 111 -14.64 5.77 -22.69
C GLY A 111 -15.61 6.61 -23.51
N LYS A 112 -16.84 6.75 -23.01
CA LYS A 112 -17.90 7.54 -23.66
C LYS A 112 -17.74 9.03 -23.35
N GLY A 113 -17.79 9.85 -24.40
CA GLY A 113 -17.78 11.31 -24.29
C GLY A 113 -16.47 11.88 -23.73
N ASN A 114 -16.51 13.17 -23.37
CA ASN A 114 -15.33 13.89 -22.89
C ASN A 114 -14.81 13.37 -21.55
N ALA A 115 -15.69 12.91 -20.66
CA ALA A 115 -15.29 12.34 -19.37
C ALA A 115 -14.41 11.10 -19.52
N GLY A 116 -14.74 10.21 -20.47
CA GLY A 116 -13.92 9.03 -20.78
C GLY A 116 -12.55 9.41 -21.33
N ARG A 117 -12.49 10.39 -22.24
CA ARG A 117 -11.22 10.86 -22.81
C ARG A 117 -10.31 11.49 -21.76
N TRP A 118 -10.86 12.35 -20.90
CA TRP A 118 -10.11 12.99 -19.81
C TRP A 118 -9.70 11.98 -18.74
N GLY A 119 -10.58 11.04 -18.37
CA GLY A 119 -10.25 9.95 -17.45
C GLY A 119 -9.11 9.07 -17.97
N GLY A 120 -9.14 8.74 -19.27
CA GLY A 120 -8.06 7.99 -19.93
C GLY A 120 -6.73 8.74 -19.93
N LEU A 121 -6.75 10.02 -20.31
CA LEU A 121 -5.55 10.86 -20.30
C LEU A 121 -4.96 11.01 -18.90
N LEU A 122 -5.80 11.26 -17.89
CA LEU A 122 -5.36 11.34 -16.50
C LEU A 122 -4.77 10.03 -16.01
N GLY A 123 -5.37 8.87 -16.36
CA GLY A 123 -4.82 7.56 -16.03
C GLY A 123 -3.41 7.35 -16.58
N ILE A 124 -3.16 7.77 -17.83
CA ILE A 124 -1.82 7.70 -18.43
C ILE A 124 -0.85 8.64 -17.72
N ILE A 125 -1.23 9.90 -17.48
CA ILE A 125 -0.38 10.89 -16.80
C ILE A 125 -0.02 10.41 -15.39
N LEU A 126 -1.02 9.98 -14.61
CA LEU A 126 -0.80 9.45 -13.26
C LEU A 126 0.07 8.20 -13.29
N GLY A 127 -0.14 7.32 -14.26
CA GLY A 127 0.70 6.13 -14.43
C GLY A 127 2.17 6.49 -14.70
N ILE A 128 2.44 7.46 -15.58
CA ILE A 128 3.80 7.96 -15.82
C ILE A 128 4.40 8.57 -14.55
N LEU A 129 3.63 9.38 -13.81
CA LEU A 129 4.07 9.93 -12.53
C LEU A 129 4.42 8.82 -11.53
N TYR A 130 3.64 7.74 -11.48
CA TYR A 130 3.96 6.57 -10.66
C TYR A 130 5.28 5.92 -11.07
N LEU A 131 5.58 5.79 -12.36
CA LEU A 131 6.88 5.25 -12.81
C LEU A 131 8.05 6.15 -12.39
N ILE A 132 7.86 7.47 -12.44
CA ILE A 132 8.87 8.44 -11.97
C ILE A 132 9.05 8.32 -10.45
N VAL A 133 7.97 8.26 -9.68
CA VAL A 133 8.00 8.05 -8.23
C VAL A 133 8.67 6.71 -7.89
N GLY A 134 8.43 5.67 -8.68
CA GLY A 134 9.05 4.35 -8.55
C GLY A 134 10.58 4.40 -8.60
N LEU A 135 11.16 5.34 -9.36
CA LEU A 135 12.61 5.53 -9.41
C LEU A 135 13.16 6.02 -8.06
N TYR A 136 12.47 6.96 -7.43
CA TYR A 136 12.85 7.47 -6.10
C TYR A 136 12.61 6.42 -5.02
N ALA A 137 11.56 5.61 -5.15
CA ALA A 137 11.20 4.55 -4.22
C ALA A 137 12.26 3.43 -4.07
N LEU A 138 13.19 3.31 -5.04
CA LEU A 138 14.34 2.41 -4.92
C LEU A 138 15.31 2.85 -3.81
N ASN A 139 15.29 4.13 -3.43
CA ASN A 139 16.00 4.60 -2.25
C ASN A 139 15.07 4.52 -1.02
N PRO A 140 15.47 3.79 0.04
CA PRO A 140 14.68 3.65 1.26
C PRO A 140 14.28 4.96 1.92
N PHE A 141 15.14 5.97 1.83
CA PHE A 141 14.89 7.29 2.40
C PHE A 141 13.68 7.96 1.72
N TYR A 142 13.69 8.03 0.38
CA TYR A 142 12.59 8.63 -0.38
C TYR A 142 11.31 7.79 -0.27
N LEU A 143 11.44 6.46 -0.23
CA LEU A 143 10.29 5.58 -0.04
C LEU A 143 9.55 5.86 1.28
N ALA A 144 10.27 6.00 2.38
CA ALA A 144 9.68 6.34 3.67
C ALA A 144 9.03 7.74 3.66
N ILE A 145 9.64 8.72 3.00
CA ILE A 145 9.02 10.04 2.80
C ILE A 145 7.71 9.93 2.04
N LEU A 146 7.68 9.18 0.94
CA LEU A 146 6.48 8.98 0.12
C LEU A 146 5.34 8.33 0.91
N ILE A 147 5.65 7.28 1.68
CA ILE A 147 4.67 6.61 2.56
C ILE A 147 4.16 7.58 3.63
N GLY A 148 5.05 8.35 4.24
CA GLY A 148 4.68 9.30 5.28
C GLY A 148 3.82 10.46 4.76
N ILE A 149 4.14 11.01 3.58
CA ILE A 149 3.29 12.01 2.90
C ILE A 149 1.90 11.43 2.63
N TRP A 150 1.84 10.20 2.11
CA TRP A 150 0.57 9.52 1.83
C TRP A 150 -0.30 9.38 3.09
N LEU A 151 0.29 8.97 4.21
CA LEU A 151 -0.40 8.84 5.50
C LEU A 151 -0.92 10.19 6.02
N VAL A 152 -0.11 11.24 5.91
CA VAL A 152 -0.54 12.61 6.29
C VAL A 152 -1.71 13.07 5.43
N LEU A 153 -1.63 12.93 4.11
CA LEU A 153 -2.71 13.31 3.19
C LEU A 153 -3.99 12.53 3.49
N THR A 154 -3.87 11.22 3.70
CA THR A 154 -5.00 10.35 4.04
C THR A 154 -5.65 10.79 5.35
N GLY A 155 -4.85 11.08 6.37
CA GLY A 155 -5.36 11.56 7.65
C GLY A 155 -6.05 12.92 7.54
N ILE A 156 -5.50 13.84 6.75
CA ILE A 156 -6.14 15.13 6.44
C ILE A 156 -7.51 14.93 5.76
N PHE A 157 -7.58 14.08 4.73
CA PHE A 157 -8.85 13.80 4.04
C PHE A 157 -9.89 13.16 4.96
N MET A 158 -9.48 12.26 5.86
CA MET A 158 -10.38 11.67 6.85
C MET A 158 -10.96 12.70 7.82
N LEU A 159 -10.16 13.70 8.21
CA LEU A 159 -10.63 14.80 9.06
C LEU A 159 -11.66 15.67 8.33
N PHE A 160 -11.40 16.06 7.08
CA PHE A 160 -12.36 16.83 6.29
C PHE A 160 -13.66 16.07 6.04
N ALA A 161 -13.58 14.79 5.63
CA ALA A 161 -14.76 13.97 5.43
C ALA A 161 -15.59 13.78 6.72
N SER A 162 -14.94 13.77 7.89
CA SER A 162 -15.64 13.74 9.17
C SER A 162 -16.30 15.07 9.54
N ALA A 163 -15.72 16.20 9.12
CA ALA A 163 -16.29 17.52 9.33
C ALA A 163 -17.55 17.74 8.48
N ASP A 164 -17.55 17.30 7.22
CA ASP A 164 -18.72 17.41 6.33
C ASP A 164 -19.91 16.58 6.86
N ALA A 165 -19.64 15.38 7.38
CA ALA A 165 -20.65 14.52 7.99
C ALA A 165 -21.28 15.08 9.28
N ALA A 166 -20.63 16.07 9.92
CA ALA A 166 -21.12 16.77 11.10
C ALA A 166 -22.06 17.93 10.75
N VAL A 167 -21.93 18.51 9.55
CA VAL A 167 -22.68 19.68 9.08
C VAL A 167 -24.02 19.30 8.41
N GLU A 168 -24.12 18.08 7.85
CA GLU A 168 -25.37 17.57 7.23
C GLU A 168 -26.39 17.00 8.25
N LYS A 169 -26.11 17.02 9.55
CA LYS A 169 -27.02 16.57 10.61
C LYS A 169 -27.68 17.73 11.35
#